data_AF-A0A7J2TGJ5-F1
#
_entry.id   AF-A0A7J2TGJ5-F1
#
_cell.length_a   1.000
_cell.length_b   1.000
_cell.length_c   1.000
_cell.angle_alpha   90.00
_cell.angle_beta   90.00
_cell.angle_gamma   90.00
#
_symmetry.space_group_name_H-M   'P 1'
#
loop_
_entity.id
_entity.type
_entity.pdbx_description
1 polymer ?
#
loop_
_entity_poly.entity_id
_entity_poly.type
_entity_poly.pdbx_seq_one_letter_code
_entity_poly.pdbx_strand_id
1 'polypeptide(L)'
;MSDKLAEYLTNYIRERIGVYKKYIIAAFNSPGHCIWYLESSAGMPVPSSDLKNCELLRDAKIFTEDTRISRNGRNIYKVFCLTDFGKQLAKAMLKENQIAPEAEEPALDEADKK
;
A
#
# COMPACT_ATOMS: atom_id res chain seq x y z
N MET A 1 29.97 -9.30 -8.02
CA MET A 1 28.70 -8.76 -8.56
C MET A 1 28.71 -7.27 -8.26
N SER A 2 28.36 -6.42 -9.22
CA SER A 2 28.50 -4.97 -9.13
C SER A 2 27.62 -4.38 -8.03
N ASP A 3 28.20 -3.60 -7.11
CA ASP A 3 27.48 -2.93 -6.01
C ASP A 3 26.29 -2.08 -6.49
N LYS A 4 26.35 -1.59 -7.73
CA LYS A 4 25.25 -0.86 -8.39
C LYS A 4 24.00 -1.72 -8.61
N LEU A 5 24.16 -3.01 -8.87
CA LEU A 5 23.02 -3.92 -9.01
C LEU A 5 22.37 -4.18 -7.65
N ALA A 6 23.17 -4.34 -6.59
CA ALA A 6 22.65 -4.52 -5.24
C ALA A 6 21.89 -3.29 -4.76
N GLU A 7 22.41 -2.09 -5.05
CA GLU A 7 21.75 -0.81 -4.74
C GLU A 7 20.45 -0.64 -5.54
N TYR A 8 20.47 -0.93 -6.85
CA TYR A 8 19.27 -0.91 -7.69
C TYR A 8 18.18 -1.86 -7.17
N LEU A 9 18.54 -3.10 -6.83
CA LEU A 9 17.59 -4.09 -6.29
C LEU A 9 17.04 -3.65 -4.93
N THR A 10 17.87 -3.07 -4.08
CA THR A 10 17.45 -2.55 -2.77
C THR A 10 16.44 -1.41 -2.93
N ASN A 11 16.71 -0.47 -3.82
CA ASN A 11 15.80 0.64 -4.11
C ASN A 11 14.49 0.13 -4.73
N TYR A 12 14.58 -0.79 -5.68
CA TYR A 12 13.40 -1.43 -6.27
C TYR A 12 12.52 -2.12 -5.21
N ILE A 13 13.12 -2.88 -4.30
CA ILE A 13 12.39 -3.55 -3.21
C ILE A 13 11.75 -2.51 -2.27
N ARG A 14 12.47 -1.45 -1.89
CA ARG A 14 11.93 -0.37 -1.03
C ARG A 14 10.77 0.37 -1.68
N GLU A 15 10.88 0.71 -2.96
CA GLU A 15 9.80 1.36 -3.72
C GLU A 15 8.56 0.46 -3.79
N ARG A 16 8.75 -0.85 -4.02
CA ARG A 16 7.65 -1.82 -4.04
C ARG A 16 6.98 -1.94 -2.67
N ILE A 17 7.73 -1.87 -1.57
CA ILE A 17 7.15 -1.80 -0.22
C ILE A 17 6.26 -0.55 -0.07
N GLY A 18 6.70 0.60 -0.59
CA GLY A 18 5.89 1.83 -0.61
C GLY A 18 4.57 1.68 -1.37
N VAL A 19 4.59 0.99 -2.50
CA VAL A 19 3.39 0.67 -3.29
C VAL A 19 2.40 -0.18 -2.49
N TYR A 20 2.87 -1.12 -1.67
CA TYR A 20 1.98 -1.95 -0.85
C TYR A 20 1.45 -1.21 0.39
N LYS A 21 2.29 -0.36 0.98
CA LYS A 21 1.95 0.44 2.18
C LYS A 21 0.69 1.28 1.98
N LYS A 22 0.50 1.89 0.79
CA LYS A 22 -0.70 2.69 0.50
C LYS A 22 -2.00 1.89 0.61
N TYR A 23 -2.03 0.63 0.16
CA TYR A 23 -3.25 -0.20 0.23
C TYR A 23 -3.57 -0.62 1.65
N ILE A 24 -2.54 -0.99 2.43
CA ILE A 24 -2.69 -1.38 3.83
C ILE A 24 -3.23 -0.22 4.65
N ILE A 25 -2.67 0.98 4.47
CA ILE A 25 -3.13 2.19 5.17
C ILE A 25 -4.53 2.60 4.71
N ALA A 26 -4.81 2.57 3.40
CA ALA A 26 -6.12 2.89 2.86
C ALA A 26 -7.20 1.94 3.42
N ALA A 27 -6.94 0.64 3.46
CA ALA A 27 -7.82 -0.33 4.09
C ALA A 27 -7.98 -0.08 5.58
N PHE A 28 -6.89 0.20 6.30
CA PHE A 28 -6.95 0.46 7.74
C PHE A 28 -7.84 1.66 8.10
N ASN A 29 -7.79 2.72 7.30
CA ASN A 29 -8.59 3.93 7.51
C ASN A 29 -10.03 3.81 7.00
N SER A 30 -10.34 2.77 6.23
CA SER A 30 -11.68 2.53 5.68
C SER A 30 -12.61 1.89 6.73
N PRO A 31 -13.91 2.25 6.75
CA PRO A 31 -14.90 1.55 7.57
C PRO A 31 -14.90 0.04 7.30
N GLY A 32 -14.83 -0.77 8.36
CA GLY A 32 -14.74 -2.22 8.25
C GLY A 32 -13.33 -2.74 7.90
N HIS A 33 -12.34 -1.86 7.77
CA HIS A 33 -10.97 -2.17 7.42
C HIS A 33 -10.80 -2.86 6.05
N CYS A 34 -11.64 -2.48 5.08
CA CYS A 34 -11.70 -3.09 3.76
C CYS A 34 -11.58 -2.08 2.62
N ILE A 35 -11.04 -2.54 1.50
CA ILE A 35 -11.04 -1.85 0.20
C ILE A 35 -11.65 -2.75 -0.87
N TRP A 36 -12.18 -2.16 -1.92
CA TRP A 36 -12.82 -2.90 -3.00
C TRP A 36 -12.33 -2.45 -4.37
N TYR A 37 -12.25 -3.39 -5.30
CA TYR A 37 -11.87 -3.15 -6.68
C TYR A 37 -12.82 -3.88 -7.62
N LEU A 38 -13.13 -3.24 -8.73
CA LEU A 38 -13.89 -3.84 -9.82
C LEU A 38 -13.00 -4.85 -10.55
N GLU A 39 -13.42 -6.12 -10.54
CA GLU A 39 -12.74 -7.20 -11.25
C GLU A 39 -13.28 -7.34 -12.68
N SER A 40 -14.60 -7.30 -12.84
CA SER A 40 -15.25 -7.40 -14.14
C SER A 40 -16.51 -6.54 -14.23
N SER A 41 -16.80 -6.08 -15.45
CA SER A 41 -17.98 -5.27 -15.77
C SER A 41 -18.63 -5.82 -17.03
N ALA A 42 -19.94 -6.06 -16.97
CA ALA A 42 -20.73 -6.72 -18.01
C ALA A 42 -20.10 -8.05 -18.50
N GLY A 43 -19.49 -8.81 -17.59
CA GLY A 43 -18.82 -10.08 -17.89
C GLY A 43 -17.42 -9.94 -18.52
N MET A 44 -16.93 -8.71 -18.70
CA MET A 44 -15.60 -8.44 -19.25
C MET A 44 -14.61 -8.14 -18.12
N PRO A 45 -13.45 -8.81 -18.04
CA PRO A 45 -12.41 -8.50 -17.06
C PRO A 45 -11.89 -7.06 -17.21
N VAL A 46 -11.74 -6.37 -16.09
CA VAL A 46 -11.17 -5.02 -16.03
C VAL A 46 -9.73 -5.13 -15.52
N PRO A 47 -8.72 -4.80 -16.34
CA PRO A 47 -7.34 -4.86 -15.91
C PRO A 47 -7.08 -3.79 -14.84
N SER A 48 -6.63 -4.23 -13.66
CA SER A 48 -6.27 -3.35 -12.56
C SER A 48 -4.97 -3.80 -11.91
N SER A 49 -3.98 -2.91 -11.91
CA SER A 49 -2.72 -3.11 -11.18
C SER A 49 -2.95 -3.09 -9.66
N ASP A 50 -3.90 -2.28 -9.19
CA ASP A 50 -4.27 -2.23 -7.77
C ASP A 50 -4.87 -3.56 -7.30
N LEU A 51 -5.70 -4.19 -8.13
CA LEU A 51 -6.28 -5.50 -7.84
C LEU A 51 -5.17 -6.56 -7.70
N LYS A 52 -4.22 -6.62 -8.64
CA LYS A 52 -3.06 -7.52 -8.56
C LYS A 52 -2.21 -7.28 -7.31
N ASN A 53 -1.98 -6.02 -6.94
CA ASN A 53 -1.22 -5.70 -5.74
C ASN A 53 -1.95 -6.14 -4.46
N CYS A 54 -3.28 -6.04 -4.42
CA CYS A 54 -4.07 -6.51 -3.29
C CYS A 54 -4.15 -8.05 -3.23
N GLU A 55 -4.18 -8.73 -4.38
CA GLU A 55 -4.07 -10.19 -4.45
C GLU A 55 -2.73 -10.70 -3.91
N LEU A 56 -1.63 -10.01 -4.20
CA LEU A 56 -0.33 -10.32 -3.59
C LEU A 56 -0.34 -10.13 -2.06
N LEU A 57 -1.01 -9.09 -1.57
CA LEU A 57 -1.17 -8.87 -0.14
C LEU A 57 -2.09 -9.90 0.53
N ARG A 58 -3.08 -10.42 -0.19
CA ARG A 58 -3.86 -11.60 0.23
C ARG A 58 -2.97 -12.83 0.33
N ASP A 59 -2.15 -13.09 -0.68
CA ASP A 59 -1.24 -14.26 -0.69
C ASP A 59 -0.22 -14.19 0.45
N ALA A 60 0.19 -12.96 0.83
CA ALA A 60 1.01 -12.68 2.01
C ALA A 60 0.23 -12.72 3.34
N LYS A 61 -1.05 -13.09 3.35
CA LYS A 61 -1.95 -13.17 4.52
C LYS A 61 -2.18 -11.84 5.25
N ILE A 62 -1.95 -10.71 4.57
CA ILE A 62 -2.24 -9.37 5.08
C ILE A 62 -3.73 -9.03 4.85
N PHE A 63 -4.29 -9.48 3.72
CA PHE A 63 -5.72 -9.36 3.42
C PHE A 63 -6.43 -10.71 3.40
N THR A 64 -7.72 -10.70 3.74
CA THR A 64 -8.70 -11.69 3.30
C THR A 64 -9.42 -11.17 2.05
N GLU A 65 -9.77 -12.06 1.13
CA GLU A 65 -10.53 -11.72 -0.08
C GLU A 65 -11.96 -12.26 0.02
N ASP A 66 -12.92 -11.45 -0.39
CA ASP A 66 -14.32 -11.81 -0.62
C ASP A 66 -14.77 -11.29 -1.99
N THR A 67 -15.79 -11.90 -2.58
CA THR A 67 -16.34 -11.52 -3.88
C THR A 67 -17.76 -11.01 -3.73
N ARG A 68 -18.03 -9.80 -4.25
CA ARG A 68 -19.35 -9.20 -4.27
C ARG A 68 -19.83 -8.96 -5.68
N ILE A 69 -21.05 -9.37 -5.95
CA ILE A 69 -21.70 -9.20 -7.25
C ILE A 69 -22.75 -8.09 -7.12
N SER A 70 -22.81 -7.19 -8.10
CA SER A 70 -23.85 -6.17 -8.14
C SER A 70 -25.25 -6.79 -8.26
N ARG A 71 -26.28 -6.07 -7.81
CA ARG A 71 -27.68 -6.56 -7.85
C ARG A 71 -28.15 -7.01 -9.23
N ASN A 72 -27.61 -6.41 -10.29
CA ASN A 72 -27.93 -6.75 -11.68
C ASN A 72 -27.02 -7.84 -12.28
N GLY A 73 -26.12 -8.43 -11.50
CA GLY A 73 -25.17 -9.46 -11.93
C GLY A 73 -24.07 -8.97 -12.87
N ARG A 74 -24.05 -7.69 -13.24
CA ARG A 74 -23.16 -7.18 -14.29
C ARG A 74 -21.75 -6.90 -13.81
N ASN A 75 -21.58 -6.53 -12.53
CA ASN A 75 -20.29 -6.13 -12.00
C ASN A 75 -19.87 -7.10 -10.89
N ILE A 76 -18.62 -7.54 -10.95
CA ILE A 76 -18.00 -8.35 -9.92
C ILE A 76 -16.91 -7.50 -9.25
N TYR A 77 -16.96 -7.43 -7.93
CA TYR A 77 -16.02 -6.69 -7.10
C TYR A 77 -15.27 -7.66 -6.20
N LYS A 78 -13.95 -7.48 -6.09
CA LYS A 78 -13.16 -8.10 -5.04
C LYS A 78 -13.05 -7.15 -3.86
N VAL A 79 -13.35 -7.67 -2.68
CA VAL A 79 -13.25 -6.94 -1.41
C VAL A 79 -12.10 -7.53 -0.63
N PHE A 80 -11.14 -6.68 -0.27
CA PHE A 80 -9.96 -7.03 0.50
C PHE A 80 -10.07 -6.41 1.89
N CYS A 81 -10.13 -7.23 2.92
CA CYS A 81 -10.23 -6.79 4.31
C CYS A 81 -8.96 -7.14 5.09
N LEU A 82 -8.50 -6.26 5.97
CA LEU A 82 -7.30 -6.54 6.77
C LEU A 82 -7.54 -7.73 7.71
N THR A 83 -6.62 -8.68 7.68
CA THR A 83 -6.49 -9.68 8.75
C THR A 83 -6.05 -9.00 10.03
N ASP A 84 -6.12 -9.70 11.17
CA ASP A 84 -5.60 -9.16 12.43
C ASP A 84 -4.09 -8.88 12.35
N PHE A 85 -3.35 -9.71 11.61
CA PHE A 85 -1.95 -9.46 11.26
C PHE A 85 -1.79 -8.17 10.42
N GLY A 86 -2.60 -8.02 9.36
CA GLY A 86 -2.59 -6.80 8.54
C GLY A 86 -2.91 -5.52 9.33
N LYS A 87 -3.83 -5.58 10.29
CA LYS A 87 -4.14 -4.45 11.19
C LYS A 87 -2.96 -4.11 12.11
N GLN A 88 -2.26 -5.11 12.65
CA GLN A 88 -1.05 -4.87 13.46
C GLN A 88 0.05 -4.23 12.63
N LEU A 89 0.26 -4.72 11.41
CA LEU A 89 1.22 -4.17 10.46
C LEU A 89 0.89 -2.70 10.11
N ALA A 90 -0.38 -2.40 9.83
CA ALA A 90 -0.85 -1.04 9.57
C ALA A 90 -0.56 -0.10 10.75
N LYS A 91 -0.82 -0.54 11.99
CA LYS A 91 -0.50 0.23 13.20
C LYS A 91 0.99 0.51 13.35
N ALA A 92 1.84 -0.47 13.05
CA ALA A 92 3.30 -0.28 13.07
C ALA A 92 3.74 0.75 12.02
N MET A 93 3.24 0.63 10.79
CA MET A 93 3.54 1.56 9.69
C MET A 93 3.11 3.01 9.96
N LEU A 94 2.00 3.20 10.68
CA LEU A 94 1.55 4.53 11.10
C LEU A 94 2.43 5.13 12.20
N LYS A 95 2.96 4.29 13.11
CA LYS A 95 3.91 4.73 14.14
C LYS A 95 5.25 5.12 13.52
N GLU A 96 5.77 4.36 12.56
CA GLU A 96 6.99 4.71 11.82
C GLU A 96 6.88 6.08 11.14
N ASN A 97 5.71 6.41 10.58
CA ASN A 97 5.46 7.73 9.99
C ASN A 97 5.41 8.88 11.01
N GLN A 98 5.15 8.61 12.29
CA GLN A 98 5.13 9.62 13.35
C GLN A 98 6.51 9.85 13.99
N ILE A 99 7.49 8.98 13.72
CA ILE A 99 8.81 8.99 14.37
C ILE A 99 9.91 9.52 13.43
N ALA A 100 9.60 9.96 12.21
CA ALA A 100 10.57 10.71 11.42
C ALA A 100 10.55 12.19 11.87
N PRO A 101 11.49 12.67 12.71
CA PRO A 101 11.66 14.09 12.87
C PRO A 101 12.09 14.64 11.52
N GLU A 102 11.35 15.65 11.09
CA GLU A 102 11.79 16.65 10.13
C GLU A 102 13.24 17.01 10.49
N ALA A 103 14.19 16.57 9.67
CA ALA A 103 15.56 17.01 9.82
C ALA A 103 15.56 18.50 9.50
N GLU A 104 15.46 19.33 10.54
CA GLU A 104 15.75 20.76 10.46
C GLU A 104 17.14 20.89 9.83
N GLU A 105 17.19 21.32 8.57
CA GLU A 105 18.42 21.79 7.96
C GLU A 105 18.92 22.97 8.82
N PRO A 106 20.15 22.93 9.37
CA PRO A 106 20.66 24.07 10.11
C PRO A 106 20.80 25.25 9.15
N ALA A 107 20.05 26.31 9.41
CA ALA A 107 20.21 27.60 8.75
C ALA A 107 21.67 28.05 8.90
N LEU A 108 22.36 28.19 7.76
CA LEU A 108 23.66 28.84 7.69
C LEU A 108 23.49 30.31 8.07
N ASP A 109 23.93 30.66 9.27
CA ASP A 109 24.06 32.04 9.73
C ASP A 109 25.17 32.71 8.91
N GLU A 110 24.79 33.56 7.95
CA GLU A 110 25.72 34.47 7.29
C GLU A 110 26.11 35.59 8.27
N ALA A 111 27.02 35.29 9.18
CA ALA A 111 27.79 36.29 9.90
C ALA A 111 29.15 36.46 9.22
N ASP A 112 29.24 37.38 8.25
CA ASP A 112 30.42 38.23 8.05
C ASP A 112 30.26 39.12 6.81
N LYS A 113 29.88 40.38 7.02
CA LYS A 113 30.38 41.48 6.19
C LYS A 113 30.82 42.65 7.06
N LYS A 114 32.14 42.85 7.01
CA LYS A 114 32.88 44.05 7.41
C LYS A 114 32.34 45.32 6.75
#